data_AF-A0A1H9U0T9-F1
#
_entry.id   AF-A0A1H9U0T9-F1
#
_cell.length_a   1.000
_cell.length_b   1.000
_cell.length_c   1.000
_cell.angle_alpha   90.00
_cell.angle_beta   90.00
_cell.angle_gamma   90.00
#
_symmetry.space_group_name_H-M   'P 1'
#
loop_
_entity.id
_entity.type
_entity.pdbx_description
1 polymer ?
#
loop_
_entity_poly.entity_id
_entity_poly.type
_entity_poly.pdbx_seq_one_letter_code
_entity_poly.pdbx_strand_id
1 'polypeptide(L)' 'MEQHTECIRCGRKLKDKKSCERGYGSVCYRKMLQEEKDFDNQQIWDGLPTELKG' A
#
# COMPACT_ATOMS: atom_id res chain seq x y z
N MET A 1 -21.31 5.42 -2.68
CA MET A 1 -20.03 4.70 -2.61
C MET A 1 -19.66 4.33 -4.02
N GLU A 2 -18.60 4.93 -4.57
CA GLU A 2 -18.11 4.59 -5.90
C GLU A 2 -17.43 3.21 -5.83
N GLN A 3 -17.85 2.26 -6.68
CA GLN A 3 -17.27 0.92 -6.74
C GLN A 3 -16.41 0.84 -8.00
N HIS A 4 -15.14 0.46 -7.85
CA HIS A 4 -14.27 0.25 -9.00
C HIS A 4 -14.60 -1.07 -9.68
N THR A 5 -14.75 -1.05 -11.01
CA THR A 5 -14.90 -2.27 -11.81
C THR A 5 -13.57 -2.88 -12.22
N GLU A 6 -12.49 -2.10 -12.16
CA GLU A 6 -11.16 -2.44 -12.66
C GLU A 6 -10.07 -1.96 -11.69
N CYS A 7 -8.96 -2.69 -11.66
CA CYS A 7 -7.81 -2.37 -10.83
C CYS A 7 -7.13 -1.09 -11.33
N ILE A 8 -7.01 -0.08 -10.48
CA ILE A 8 -6.39 1.21 -10.82
C ILE A 8 -4.93 1.04 -11.30
N ARG A 9 -4.21 0.04 -10.76
CA ARG A 9 -2.79 -0.20 -11.10
C ARG A 9 -2.57 -0.90 -12.44
N CYS A 10 -3.45 -1.84 -12.80
CA CYS A 10 -3.19 -2.76 -13.91
C CYS A 10 -4.35 -2.92 -14.90
N GLY A 11 -5.45 -2.20 -14.69
CA GLY A 11 -6.64 -2.22 -15.55
C GLY A 11 -7.43 -3.52 -15.55
N ARG A 12 -7.03 -4.55 -14.79
CA ARG A 12 -7.76 -5.84 -14.80
C ARG A 12 -9.09 -5.73 -14.06
N LYS A 13 -10.12 -6.39 -14.61
CA LYS A 13 -11.46 -6.45 -14.02
C LYS A 13 -11.44 -7.06 -12.61
N LEU A 14 -12.07 -6.36 -11.67
CA LEU A 14 -12.21 -6.76 -10.28
C LEU A 14 -13.43 -7.68 -10.15
N LYS A 15 -13.24 -8.84 -9.49
CA LYS A 15 -14.30 -9.85 -9.33
C LYS A 15 -14.95 -9.80 -7.95
N ASP A 16 -14.15 -9.55 -6.92
CA ASP A 16 -14.61 -9.54 -5.54
C ASP A 16 -15.08 -8.16 -5.10
N LYS A 17 -16.16 -8.11 -4.31
CA LYS A 17 -16.70 -6.86 -3.75
C LYS A 17 -15.62 -6.03 -3.02
N LYS A 18 -14.82 -6.69 -2.16
CA LYS A 18 -13.69 -6.04 -1.46
C LYS A 18 -12.65 -5.45 -2.40
N SER A 19 -12.43 -6.09 -3.55
CA SER A 19 -11.52 -5.59 -4.58
C SER A 19 -12.11 -4.34 -5.25
N CYS A 20 -13.41 -4.36 -5.55
CA CYS A 20 -14.14 -3.21 -6.10
C CYS A 20 -14.19 -2.03 -5.13
N GLU A 21 -14.39 -2.27 -3.84
CA GLU A 21 -14.42 -1.23 -2.81
C GLU A 21 -13.06 -0.53 -2.64
N ARG A 22 -11.95 -1.27 -2.77
CA ARG A 22 -10.59 -0.71 -2.63
C ARG A 22 -9.97 -0.22 -3.93
N GLY A 23 -10.54 -0.53 -5.10
CA GLY A 23 -9.96 -0.16 -6.40
C GLY A 23 -8.74 -0.97 -6.86
N TYR A 24 -8.34 -1.99 -6.09
CA TYR A 24 -7.19 -2.83 -6.40
C TYR A 24 -7.54 -4.31 -6.36
N GLY A 25 -7.02 -5.06 -7.34
CA GLY A 25 -7.04 -6.51 -7.32
C GLY A 25 -6.17 -7.03 -6.16
N SER A 26 -6.47 -8.22 -5.65
CA SER A 26 -5.79 -8.82 -4.48
C SER A 26 -4.26 -8.81 -4.59
N VAL A 27 -3.72 -9.13 -5.77
CA VAL A 27 -2.28 -9.14 -6.04
C VAL A 27 -1.69 -7.74 -6.03
N CYS A 28 -2.33 -6.79 -6.73
CA CYS A 28 -1.87 -5.40 -6.80
C CYS A 28 -1.95 -4.71 -5.43
N TYR A 29 -3.00 -5.01 -4.66
CA TYR A 29 -3.17 -4.52 -3.29
C TYR A 29 -2.07 -5.07 -2.37
N ARG A 30 -1.76 -6.38 -2.44
CA ARG A 30 -0.65 -6.95 -1.66
C ARG A 30 0.69 -6.32 -2.03
N LYS A 31 0.95 -6.06 -3.31
CA LYS A 31 2.17 -5.39 -3.76
C LYS A 31 2.26 -3.96 -3.22
N MET A 32 1.18 -3.18 -3.33
CA MET A 32 1.10 -1.83 -2.78
C MET A 32 1.42 -1.84 -1.27
N LEU A 33 0.78 -2.72 -0.50
CA LEU A 33 1.05 -2.85 0.94
C LEU A 33 2.49 -3.27 1.25
N GLN A 34 3.11 -4.07 0.38
CA GLN A 34 4.51 -4.47 0.54
C GLN A 34 5.45 -3.29 0.22
N GLU A 35 5.14 -2.50 -0.81
CA GLU A 35 5.88 -1.28 -1.18
C GLU A 35 5.77 -0.22 -0.07
N GLU A 36 4.58 -0.04 0.52
CA GLU A 36 4.39 0.85 1.67
C GLU A 36 5.19 0.40 2.89
N LYS A 37 5.24 -0.92 3.17
CA LYS A 37 6.04 -1.47 4.28
C LYS A 37 7.54 -1.37 4.05
N ASP A 38 7.99 -1.56 2.80
CA ASP A 38 9.42 -1.40 2.47
C ASP A 38 9.86 0.06 2.60
N PHE A 39 8.97 0.99 2.21
CA PHE A 39 9.17 2.42 2.39
C PHE A 39 9.23 2.84 3.86
N ASP A 40 8.34 2.29 4.71
CA ASP A 40 8.38 2.51 6.16
C ASP A 40 9.69 2.01 6.79
N ASN A 41 10.18 0.84 6.37
CA ASN A 41 11.42 0.26 6.90
C ASN A 41 12.70 1.01 6.45
N GLN A 42 12.67 1.66 5.28
CA GLN A 42 13.78 2.52 4.82
C GLN A 42 13.81 3.90 5.47
N GLN A 43 12.70 4.39 6.04
CA GLN A 43 12.64 5.71 6.70
C GLN A 43 13.13 5.68 8.16
N ILE A 44 13.51 4.52 8.71
CA ILE A 44 14.02 4.36 10.10
C ILE A 44 15.52 4.71 10.24
N TRP A 45 16.21 5.19 9.20
CA TRP A 45 17.65 5.55 9.31
C TRP A 45 17.96 7.05 9.29
N ASP A 46 17.03 7.94 8.94
CA ASP A 46 17.34 9.37 8.75
C ASP A 46 16.65 10.32 9.75
N GLY A 47 16.60 9.96 11.05
CA GLY A 47 15.93 10.85 12.01
C GLY A 47 15.91 10.54 13.51
N LEU A 48 16.85 9.78 14.07
CA LEU A 48 16.99 9.72 15.54
C LEU A 48 18.14 10.63 15.99
N PRO A 49 17.89 11.81 16.61
CA PRO A 49 18.94 12.60 17.20
C PRO A 49 19.63 11.80 18.30
N THR A 50 20.91 11.50 18.07
CA THR A 50 21.82 10.91 19.05
C THR A 50 22.13 11.95 20.12
N GLU A 51 21.31 12.08 21.17
CA GLU A 51 21.73 12.81 22.39
C GLU A 51 20.73 12.67 23.53
N LEU A 52 21.00 11.73 24.45
CA LEU A 52 20.74 11.90 25.89
C LEU A 52 21.85 11.15 26.64
N LYS A 53 23.03 11.78 26.72
CA LYS A 53 23.98 11.53 27.80
C LYS A 53 23.41 12.20 29.05
N GLY A 54 23.14 11.39 30.08
CA GLY A 54 22.80 11.83 31.43
C GLY A 54 23.07 10.69 32.39
#